data_AF-A0AAE3KEV9-F1
#
_entry.id   AF-A0AAE3KEV9-F1
#
_cell.length_a   1.000
_cell.length_b   1.000
_cell.length_c   1.000
_cell.angle_alpha   90.00
_cell.angle_beta   90.00
_cell.angle_gamma   90.00
#
_symmetry.space_group_name_H-M   'P 1'
#
loop_
_entity.id
_entity.type
_entity.pdbx_description
1 polymer ?
#
loop_
_entity_poly.entity_id
_entity_poly.type
_entity_poly.pdbx_seq_one_letter_code
_entity_poly.pdbx_strand_id
1 'polypeptide(L)'
;MRGMRESVTAEPVTAEPVAVEPVAVEPAATEPVTTEPATAEPVTVEPVTTEPVATEPVTAVLPPAPGAEQYPALDFANSAIALPGGQFLDLLGTPATATRWLVEHDLAPAGAGLQEMCAAQLRSLREQVRALLASHVAQAPAPPGALSALNDALTRAPSAALLCWDPTRGLHRATAHPVTQIVDRALAVLAANAADLLTGSDAGCIAACGATPCNRYLLRTHARRHWCSTRCGDRVRAARAYARRTRSTKD
;
A
#
# COMPACT_ATOMS: atom_id res chain seq x y z
N MET A 1 -24.36 -64.02 -7.90
CA MET A 1 -25.29 -62.97 -7.43
C MET A 1 -24.91 -61.65 -8.10
N ARG A 2 -25.60 -61.30 -9.21
CA ARG A 2 -25.44 -60.04 -9.94
C ARG A 2 -26.53 -59.09 -9.45
N GLY A 3 -26.16 -57.98 -8.81
CA GLY A 3 -27.09 -56.95 -8.36
C GLY A 3 -27.36 -55.96 -9.48
N MET A 4 -28.57 -56.00 -10.04
CA MET A 4 -29.12 -54.99 -10.94
C MET A 4 -29.44 -53.74 -10.12
N ARG A 5 -28.89 -52.58 -10.48
CA ARG A 5 -29.36 -51.27 -10.01
C ARG A 5 -29.99 -50.57 -11.20
N GLU A 6 -31.31 -50.48 -11.20
CA GLU A 6 -32.08 -49.71 -12.17
C GLU A 6 -31.93 -48.22 -11.89
N SER A 7 -31.52 -47.46 -12.91
CA SER A 7 -31.44 -46.01 -12.90
C SER A 7 -32.72 -45.44 -13.51
N VAL A 8 -33.53 -44.77 -12.71
CA VAL A 8 -34.71 -44.02 -13.16
C VAL A 8 -34.24 -42.70 -13.78
N THR A 9 -34.54 -42.50 -15.07
CA THR A 9 -34.30 -41.25 -15.79
C THR A 9 -35.62 -40.47 -15.84
N ALA A 10 -35.65 -39.25 -15.31
CA ALA A 10 -36.79 -38.35 -15.46
C ALA A 10 -36.54 -37.45 -16.69
N GLU A 11 -37.46 -37.46 -17.65
CA GLU A 11 -37.39 -36.58 -18.81
C GLU A 11 -37.82 -35.14 -18.45
N PRO A 12 -37.17 -34.10 -19.00
CA PRO A 12 -37.54 -32.73 -18.73
C PRO A 12 -38.74 -32.30 -19.58
N VAL A 13 -39.78 -31.77 -18.92
CA VAL A 13 -40.93 -31.17 -19.58
C VAL A 13 -40.53 -29.80 -20.15
N THR A 14 -40.65 -29.64 -21.47
CA THR A 14 -40.39 -28.37 -22.17
C THR A 14 -41.68 -27.56 -22.24
N ALA A 15 -41.67 -26.33 -21.74
CA ALA A 15 -42.75 -25.37 -21.96
C ALA A 15 -42.33 -24.39 -23.06
N GLU A 16 -43.09 -24.32 -24.15
CA GLU A 16 -42.85 -23.36 -25.24
C GLU A 16 -43.25 -21.95 -24.81
N PRO A 17 -42.46 -20.91 -25.15
CA PRO A 17 -42.80 -19.53 -24.84
C PRO A 17 -43.86 -19.00 -25.81
N VAL A 18 -44.93 -18.42 -25.26
CA VAL A 18 -45.95 -17.69 -26.03
C VAL A 18 -45.39 -16.30 -26.37
N ALA A 19 -45.26 -16.01 -27.67
CA ALA A 19 -44.88 -14.70 -28.17
C ALA A 19 -46.06 -13.73 -28.08
N VAL A 20 -45.84 -12.56 -27.49
CA VAL A 20 -46.77 -11.43 -27.53
C VAL A 20 -46.16 -10.38 -28.46
N GLU A 21 -46.87 -10.03 -29.53
CA GLU A 21 -46.42 -9.00 -30.47
C GLU A 21 -46.55 -7.59 -29.84
N PRO A 22 -45.53 -6.73 -29.98
CA PRO A 22 -45.60 -5.36 -29.50
C PRO A 22 -46.45 -4.49 -30.44
N VAL A 23 -47.43 -3.79 -29.86
CA VAL A 23 -48.20 -2.76 -30.56
C VAL A 23 -47.35 -1.49 -30.65
N ALA A 24 -47.05 -1.06 -31.87
CA ALA A 24 -46.35 0.19 -32.13
C ALA A 24 -47.28 1.39 -31.91
N VAL A 25 -46.84 2.36 -31.10
CA VAL A 25 -47.48 3.69 -30.98
C VAL A 25 -46.56 4.69 -31.66
N GLU A 26 -47.06 5.37 -32.69
CA GLU A 26 -46.33 6.44 -33.38
C GLU A 26 -46.19 7.67 -32.47
N PRO A 27 -44.99 8.27 -32.36
CA PRO A 27 -44.82 9.52 -31.63
C PRO A 27 -45.29 10.69 -32.51
N ALA A 28 -46.18 11.52 -31.96
CA ALA A 28 -46.54 12.80 -32.57
C ALA A 28 -45.33 13.75 -32.53
N ALA A 29 -44.89 14.21 -33.69
CA ALA A 29 -43.86 15.23 -33.82
C ALA A 29 -44.43 16.61 -33.43
N THR A 30 -43.84 17.25 -32.43
CA THR A 30 -44.01 18.68 -32.15
C THR A 30 -42.79 19.43 -32.66
N GLU A 31 -43.02 20.48 -33.47
CA GLU A 31 -41.94 21.32 -33.97
C GLU A 31 -41.30 22.15 -32.84
N PRO A 32 -39.97 22.33 -32.86
CA PRO A 32 -39.30 23.14 -31.85
C PRO A 32 -39.51 24.63 -32.13
N VAL A 33 -40.03 25.35 -31.15
CA VAL A 33 -40.03 26.82 -31.15
C VAL A 33 -38.61 27.31 -30.90
N THR A 34 -37.99 27.92 -31.91
CA THR A 34 -36.72 28.65 -31.78
C THR A 34 -36.95 30.00 -31.13
N THR A 35 -36.39 30.21 -29.95
CA THR A 35 -36.15 31.53 -29.36
C THR A 35 -34.67 31.88 -29.52
N GLU A 36 -34.36 33.04 -30.10
CA GLU A 36 -33.00 33.56 -30.16
C GLU A 36 -32.46 33.87 -28.75
N PRO A 37 -31.18 33.54 -28.46
CA PRO A 37 -30.58 33.89 -27.18
C PRO A 37 -30.21 35.37 -27.16
N ALA A 38 -30.60 36.08 -26.11
CA ALA A 38 -30.11 37.43 -25.85
C ALA A 38 -28.63 37.37 -25.42
N THR A 39 -27.77 38.03 -26.20
CA THR A 39 -26.35 38.19 -25.91
C THR A 39 -26.16 39.11 -24.71
N ALA A 40 -25.73 38.56 -23.57
CA ALA A 40 -25.21 39.35 -22.46
C ALA A 40 -23.67 39.39 -22.59
N GLU A 41 -23.09 40.60 -22.58
CA GLU A 41 -21.64 40.77 -22.59
C GLU A 41 -21.00 40.18 -21.32
N PRO A 42 -19.85 39.48 -21.41
CA PRO A 42 -19.22 38.89 -20.25
C PRO A 42 -18.58 39.98 -19.39
N VAL A 43 -19.06 40.11 -18.15
CA VAL A 43 -18.36 40.87 -17.12
C VAL A 43 -17.12 40.08 -16.70
N THR A 44 -15.95 40.58 -17.06
CA THR A 44 -14.66 40.09 -16.56
C THR A 44 -14.56 40.33 -15.05
N VAL A 45 -14.62 39.24 -14.29
CA VAL A 45 -14.19 39.22 -12.88
C VAL A 45 -12.73 38.85 -12.87
N GLU A 46 -11.85 39.72 -12.39
CA GLU A 46 -10.44 39.39 -12.23
C GLU A 46 -10.29 38.24 -11.23
N PRO A 47 -9.51 37.20 -11.54
CA PRO A 47 -9.29 36.11 -10.61
C PRO A 47 -8.53 36.65 -9.40
N VAL A 48 -9.14 36.54 -8.22
CA VAL A 48 -8.41 36.70 -6.96
C VAL A 48 -7.41 35.56 -6.90
N THR A 49 -6.14 35.88 -7.13
CA THR A 49 -5.02 34.96 -6.96
C THR A 49 -4.91 34.65 -5.47
N THR A 50 -5.56 33.58 -5.02
CA THR A 50 -5.16 32.96 -3.76
C THR A 50 -3.81 32.32 -4.02
N GLU A 51 -2.76 32.86 -3.38
CA GLU A 51 -1.47 32.18 -3.35
C GLU A 51 -1.72 30.74 -2.87
N PRO A 52 -1.17 29.71 -3.56
CA PRO A 52 -1.29 28.36 -3.08
C PRO A 52 -0.64 28.34 -1.71
N VAL A 53 -1.43 28.06 -0.67
CA VAL A 53 -0.88 27.67 0.62
C VAL A 53 0.01 26.49 0.31
N ALA A 54 1.32 26.70 0.38
CA ALA A 54 2.29 25.64 0.33
C ALA A 54 1.97 24.71 1.50
N THR A 55 1.22 23.65 1.23
CA THR A 55 1.21 22.47 2.07
C THR A 55 2.61 21.90 1.94
N GLU A 56 3.52 22.39 2.79
CA GLU A 56 4.77 21.68 3.03
C GLU A 56 4.39 20.21 3.28
N PRO A 57 5.00 19.25 2.57
CA PRO A 57 4.74 17.87 2.86
C PRO A 57 5.11 17.66 4.33
N VAL A 58 4.15 17.19 5.12
CA VAL A 58 4.33 16.75 6.51
C VAL A 58 5.36 15.58 6.60
N THR A 59 5.95 15.20 5.47
CA THR A 59 6.79 14.04 5.22
C THR A 59 8.28 14.41 5.11
N ALA A 60 8.90 15.02 6.12
CA ALA A 60 10.37 15.02 6.17
C ALA A 60 10.96 15.15 7.57
N VAL A 61 10.50 14.34 8.54
CA VAL A 61 11.22 14.27 9.82
C VAL A 61 12.61 13.62 9.66
N LEU A 62 12.73 12.65 8.75
CA LEU A 62 13.98 11.97 8.38
C LEU A 62 13.94 11.53 6.91
N PRO A 63 15.07 11.53 6.19
CA PRO A 63 15.13 10.97 4.83
C PRO A 63 14.88 9.46 4.82
N PRO A 64 14.58 8.86 3.65
CA PRO A 64 14.53 7.42 3.46
C PRO A 64 15.80 6.74 4.00
N ALA A 65 15.64 5.54 4.57
CA ALA A 65 16.77 4.80 5.08
C ALA A 65 17.53 4.18 3.90
N PRO A 66 18.84 3.92 4.01
CA PRO A 66 19.56 3.15 2.99
C PRO A 66 18.84 1.84 2.69
N GLY A 67 18.60 1.59 1.40
CA GLY A 67 17.86 0.42 0.92
C GLY A 67 16.36 0.63 0.76
N ALA A 68 15.78 1.73 1.26
CA ALA A 68 14.34 2.02 1.15
C ALA A 68 13.89 2.16 -0.32
N GLU A 69 14.72 2.77 -1.16
CA GLU A 69 14.43 2.94 -2.60
C GLU A 69 14.42 1.61 -3.37
N GLN A 70 15.23 0.63 -2.92
CA GLN A 70 15.31 -0.70 -3.54
C GLN A 70 14.26 -1.66 -2.97
N TYR A 71 13.90 -1.49 -1.70
CA TYR A 71 12.97 -2.35 -0.97
C TYR A 71 11.86 -1.52 -0.32
N PRO A 72 10.73 -1.30 -1.01
CA PRO A 72 9.55 -0.66 -0.42
C PRO A 72 9.08 -1.28 0.90
N ALA A 73 9.29 -2.59 1.10
CA ALA A 73 9.00 -3.25 2.37
C ALA A 73 9.87 -2.75 3.54
N LEU A 74 11.11 -2.33 3.27
CA LEU A 74 11.99 -1.71 4.26
C LEU A 74 11.49 -0.31 4.64
N ASP A 75 11.05 0.49 3.65
CA ASP A 75 10.47 1.79 3.94
C ASP A 75 9.13 1.68 4.67
N PHE A 76 8.30 0.73 4.25
CA PHE A 76 7.06 0.36 4.91
C PHE A 76 7.27 -0.01 6.38
N ALA A 77 8.25 -0.87 6.67
CA ALA A 77 8.65 -1.20 8.05
C ALA A 77 9.08 0.05 8.82
N ASN A 78 9.69 1.04 8.16
CA ASN A 78 10.18 2.28 8.74
C ASN A 78 9.15 3.41 8.82
N SER A 79 7.92 3.21 8.36
CA SER A 79 6.83 4.20 8.41
C SER A 79 6.37 4.57 9.83
N ALA A 80 6.77 3.77 10.83
CA ALA A 80 6.59 4.04 12.26
C ALA A 80 7.92 4.48 12.89
N ILE A 81 8.03 5.76 13.23
CA ILE A 81 9.28 6.42 13.61
C ILE A 81 9.25 6.86 15.07
N ALA A 82 10.16 6.29 15.87
CA ALA A 82 10.45 6.75 17.21
C ALA A 82 11.39 7.98 17.17
N LEU A 83 10.97 9.05 17.84
CA LEU A 83 11.65 10.34 17.91
C LEU A 83 12.13 10.65 19.35
N PRO A 84 13.09 11.56 19.53
CA PRO A 84 13.48 12.04 20.86
C PRO A 84 12.30 12.58 21.66
N GLY A 85 12.41 12.56 22.99
CA GLY A 85 11.35 13.06 23.88
C GLY A 85 10.13 12.14 23.99
N GLY A 86 10.24 10.87 23.58
CA GLY A 86 9.14 9.90 23.64
C GLY A 86 8.09 10.09 22.55
N GLN A 87 8.35 10.97 21.58
CA GLN A 87 7.45 11.21 20.46
C GLN A 87 7.48 10.04 19.47
N PHE A 88 6.34 9.81 18.81
CA PHE A 88 6.17 8.77 17.81
C PHE A 88 5.39 9.33 16.61
N LEU A 89 5.89 9.08 15.40
CA LEU A 89 5.24 9.44 14.16
C LEU A 89 4.90 8.17 13.38
N ASP A 90 3.64 8.00 13.01
CA ASP A 90 3.18 6.89 12.19
C ASP A 90 2.60 7.41 10.86
N LEU A 91 3.32 7.18 9.76
CA LEU A 91 2.88 7.58 8.42
C LEU A 91 1.67 6.77 7.93
N LEU A 92 1.35 5.65 8.56
CA LEU A 92 0.16 4.83 8.30
C LEU A 92 -0.89 4.97 9.42
N GLY A 93 -0.71 5.93 10.33
CA GLY A 93 -1.51 6.09 11.54
C GLY A 93 -2.99 6.39 11.30
N THR A 94 -3.33 6.93 10.13
CA THR A 94 -4.72 7.22 9.72
C THR A 94 -4.99 6.71 8.30
N PRO A 95 -6.26 6.54 7.88
CA PRO A 95 -6.57 6.09 6.53
C PRO A 95 -6.09 7.05 5.45
N ALA A 96 -6.16 8.36 5.71
CA ALA A 96 -5.68 9.39 4.78
C ALA A 96 -4.16 9.34 4.59
N THR A 97 -3.40 9.18 5.69
CA THR A 97 -1.93 9.08 5.61
C THR A 97 -1.49 7.75 5.01
N ALA A 98 -2.18 6.64 5.32
CA ALA A 98 -1.93 5.34 4.70
C ALA A 98 -2.25 5.34 3.20
N THR A 99 -3.34 5.98 2.78
CA THR A 99 -3.68 6.17 1.37
C THR A 99 -2.56 6.92 0.65
N ARG A 100 -2.11 8.05 1.23
CA ARG A 100 -1.02 8.85 0.66
C ARG A 100 0.25 8.03 0.50
N TRP A 101 0.63 7.27 1.54
CA TRP A 101 1.82 6.42 1.49
C TRP A 101 1.72 5.37 0.38
N LEU A 102 0.56 4.71 0.20
CA LEU A 102 0.37 3.76 -0.91
C LEU A 102 0.47 4.43 -2.28
N VAL A 103 -0.11 5.62 -2.44
CA VAL A 103 -0.05 6.38 -3.72
C VAL A 103 1.39 6.80 -4.03
N GLU A 104 2.14 7.30 -3.04
CA GLU A 104 3.56 7.68 -3.18
C GLU A 104 4.47 6.50 -3.57
N HIS A 105 4.02 5.26 -3.32
CA HIS A 105 4.74 4.02 -3.65
C HIS A 105 4.15 3.28 -4.86
N ASP A 106 3.24 3.91 -5.62
CA ASP A 106 2.55 3.32 -6.77
C ASP A 106 1.77 2.02 -6.45
N LEU A 107 1.33 1.87 -5.19
CA LEU A 107 0.55 0.73 -4.69
C LEU A 107 -0.96 0.99 -4.67
N ALA A 108 -1.39 2.23 -4.92
CA ALA A 108 -2.79 2.61 -5.07
C ALA A 108 -2.92 3.76 -6.09
N PRO A 109 -4.04 3.84 -6.85
CA PRO A 109 -4.28 4.94 -7.77
C PRO A 109 -4.49 6.26 -7.02
N ALA A 110 -4.14 7.38 -7.67
CA ALA A 110 -4.46 8.71 -7.17
C ALA A 110 -6.00 8.84 -6.98
N GLY A 111 -6.41 9.29 -5.80
CA GLY A 111 -7.83 9.38 -5.42
C GLY A 111 -8.41 8.11 -4.76
N ALA A 112 -7.62 7.07 -4.52
CA ALA A 112 -8.02 6.00 -3.62
C ALA A 112 -8.41 6.57 -2.24
N GLY A 113 -9.37 5.94 -1.57
CA GLY A 113 -9.79 6.31 -0.23
C GLY A 113 -9.84 5.09 0.67
N LEU A 114 -8.76 4.84 1.42
CA LEU A 114 -8.75 3.72 2.37
C LEU A 114 -9.72 3.99 3.52
N GLN A 115 -10.38 2.93 3.96
CA GLN A 115 -11.12 2.91 5.21
C GLN A 115 -10.21 2.48 6.37
N GLU A 116 -10.66 2.69 7.60
CA GLU A 116 -9.90 2.35 8.81
C GLU A 116 -9.52 0.87 8.90
N MET A 117 -10.43 -0.03 8.50
CA MET A 117 -10.15 -1.46 8.45
C MET A 117 -8.92 -1.77 7.57
N CYS A 118 -8.83 -1.12 6.40
CA CYS A 118 -7.72 -1.31 5.46
C CYS A 118 -6.42 -0.73 5.99
N ALA A 119 -6.46 0.46 6.60
CA ALA A 119 -5.30 1.07 7.25
C ALA A 119 -4.79 0.21 8.41
N ALA A 120 -5.69 -0.40 9.18
CA ALA A 120 -5.35 -1.34 10.24
C ALA A 120 -4.69 -2.61 9.72
N GLN A 121 -5.14 -3.16 8.59
CA GLN A 121 -4.48 -4.31 7.94
C GLN A 121 -3.05 -3.99 7.51
N LEU A 122 -2.80 -2.80 6.95
CA LEU A 122 -1.45 -2.34 6.61
C LEU A 122 -0.57 -2.24 7.86
N ARG A 123 -1.04 -1.56 8.92
CA ARG A 123 -0.26 -1.46 10.17
C ARG A 123 -0.01 -2.83 10.78
N SER A 124 -0.98 -3.75 10.74
CA SER A 124 -0.81 -5.12 11.21
C SER A 124 0.30 -5.85 10.44
N LEU A 125 0.26 -5.83 9.11
CA LEU A 125 1.32 -6.43 8.28
C LEU A 125 2.69 -5.80 8.56
N ARG A 126 2.75 -4.47 8.72
CA ARG A 126 3.99 -3.76 9.06
C ARG A 126 4.63 -4.32 10.32
N GLU A 127 3.86 -4.53 11.38
CA GLU A 127 4.41 -5.08 12.62
C GLU A 127 4.93 -6.52 12.44
N GLN A 128 4.30 -7.33 11.58
CA GLN A 128 4.82 -8.67 11.25
C GLN A 128 6.13 -8.60 10.47
N VAL A 129 6.23 -7.72 9.48
CA VAL A 129 7.49 -7.47 8.74
C VAL A 129 8.58 -6.98 9.68
N ARG A 130 8.27 -6.04 10.58
CA ARG A 130 9.22 -5.54 11.59
C ARG A 130 9.67 -6.64 12.56
N ALA A 131 8.79 -7.57 12.94
CA ALA A 131 9.15 -8.71 13.78
C ALA A 131 10.10 -9.67 13.07
N LEU A 132 9.88 -9.94 11.77
CA LEU A 132 10.80 -10.76 10.97
C LEU A 132 12.17 -10.09 10.77
N LEU A 133 12.20 -8.78 10.49
CA LEU A 133 13.44 -8.00 10.43
C LEU A 133 14.18 -8.01 11.78
N ALA A 134 13.46 -7.92 12.90
CA ALA A 134 14.04 -7.99 14.24
C ALA A 134 14.71 -9.35 14.49
N SER A 135 13.99 -10.45 14.23
CA SER A 135 14.54 -11.81 14.36
C SER A 135 15.74 -12.03 13.45
N HIS A 136 15.66 -11.56 12.21
CA HIS A 136 16.78 -11.65 11.25
C HIS A 136 18.03 -10.90 11.74
N VAL A 137 17.89 -9.64 12.17
CA VAL A 137 19.01 -8.85 12.70
C VAL A 137 19.58 -9.48 13.98
N ALA A 138 18.72 -10.06 14.82
CA ALA A 138 19.12 -10.75 16.04
C ALA A 138 19.67 -12.17 15.81
N GLN A 139 19.61 -12.70 14.58
CA GLN A 139 19.93 -14.10 14.25
C GLN A 139 19.13 -15.09 15.12
N ALA A 140 17.86 -14.76 15.37
CA ALA A 140 16.92 -15.56 16.15
C ALA A 140 15.90 -16.25 15.22
N PRO A 141 15.24 -17.33 15.66
CA PRO A 141 14.16 -17.96 14.92
C PRO A 141 13.06 -16.95 14.55
N ALA A 142 12.48 -17.13 13.36
CA ALA A 142 11.34 -16.33 12.92
C ALA A 142 10.12 -16.61 13.82
N PRO A 143 9.39 -15.58 14.27
CA PRO A 143 8.19 -15.80 15.07
C PRO A 143 7.13 -16.49 14.20
N PRO A 144 6.56 -17.65 14.62
CA PRO A 144 5.65 -18.42 13.77
C PRO A 144 4.44 -17.63 13.28
N GLY A 145 3.88 -16.77 14.15
CA GLY A 145 2.76 -15.90 13.79
C GLY A 145 3.11 -14.87 12.72
N ALA A 146 4.30 -14.28 12.79
CA ALA A 146 4.75 -13.31 11.78
C ALA A 146 5.03 -13.98 10.44
N LEU A 147 5.62 -15.18 10.46
CA LEU A 147 5.85 -15.97 9.27
C LEU A 147 4.54 -16.38 8.60
N SER A 148 3.57 -16.88 9.37
CA SER A 148 2.23 -17.22 8.87
C SER A 148 1.55 -16.00 8.26
N ALA A 149 1.53 -14.87 8.96
CA ALA A 149 0.87 -13.66 8.48
C ALA A 149 1.51 -13.09 7.21
N LEU A 150 2.84 -13.20 7.06
CA LEU A 150 3.52 -12.82 5.82
C LEU A 150 3.13 -13.76 4.67
N ASN A 151 3.12 -15.08 4.91
CA ASN A 151 2.69 -16.06 3.91
C ASN A 151 1.23 -15.90 3.50
N ASP A 152 0.34 -15.62 4.47
CA ASP A 152 -1.05 -15.30 4.18
C ASP A 152 -1.13 -14.08 3.27
N ALA A 153 -0.41 -13.00 3.58
CA ALA A 153 -0.35 -11.79 2.75
C ALA A 153 0.18 -12.06 1.33
N LEU A 154 1.20 -12.93 1.17
CA LEU A 154 1.71 -13.35 -0.15
C LEU A 154 0.62 -13.97 -1.04
N THR A 155 -0.37 -14.61 -0.44
CA THR A 155 -1.45 -15.33 -1.15
C THR A 155 -2.75 -14.54 -1.30
N ARG A 156 -2.85 -13.33 -0.72
CA ARG A 156 -4.09 -12.52 -0.73
C ARG A 156 -4.51 -12.00 -2.09
N ALA A 157 -3.57 -11.80 -3.02
CA ALA A 157 -3.87 -11.34 -4.37
C ALA A 157 -3.24 -12.27 -5.41
N PRO A 158 -3.98 -12.68 -6.46
CA PRO A 158 -3.41 -13.45 -7.56
C PRO A 158 -2.27 -12.66 -8.22
N SER A 159 -1.05 -13.19 -8.15
CA SER A 159 0.11 -12.63 -8.85
C SER A 159 0.14 -13.00 -10.33
N ALA A 160 -0.56 -14.07 -10.71
CA ALA A 160 -0.65 -14.53 -12.09
C ALA A 160 -1.64 -13.69 -12.90
N ALA A 161 -1.23 -13.30 -14.11
CA ALA A 161 -2.16 -12.79 -15.11
C ALA A 161 -3.12 -13.93 -15.51
N LEU A 162 -4.40 -13.75 -15.19
CA LEU A 162 -5.42 -14.75 -15.47
C LEU A 162 -5.81 -14.69 -16.94
N LEU A 163 -6.27 -15.82 -17.47
CA LEU A 163 -6.81 -15.89 -18.82
C LEU A 163 -8.23 -15.30 -18.79
N CYS A 164 -8.42 -14.22 -19.53
CA CYS A 164 -9.69 -13.51 -19.69
C CYS A 164 -10.16 -13.61 -21.14
N TRP A 165 -11.44 -13.36 -21.36
CA TRP A 165 -12.02 -13.26 -22.69
C TRP A 165 -12.96 -12.07 -22.75
N ASP A 166 -12.90 -11.28 -23.82
CA ASP A 166 -13.92 -10.28 -24.15
C ASP A 166 -14.21 -10.25 -25.67
N PRO A 167 -15.40 -9.77 -26.09
CA PRO A 167 -15.80 -9.79 -27.50
C PRO A 167 -14.92 -8.98 -28.45
N THR A 168 -14.19 -7.97 -27.93
CA THR A 168 -13.36 -7.07 -28.74
C THR A 168 -11.92 -7.56 -28.90
N ARG A 169 -11.36 -8.21 -27.87
CA ARG A 169 -9.94 -8.67 -27.87
C ARG A 169 -9.78 -10.18 -27.95
N GLY A 170 -10.85 -10.95 -27.76
CA GLY A 170 -10.79 -12.40 -27.64
C GLY A 170 -10.05 -12.85 -26.36
N LEU A 171 -9.43 -14.03 -26.42
CA LEU A 171 -8.63 -14.56 -25.32
C LEU A 171 -7.40 -13.68 -25.10
N HIS A 172 -7.26 -13.14 -23.89
CA HIS A 172 -6.09 -12.34 -23.51
C HIS A 172 -5.75 -12.59 -22.05
N ARG A 173 -4.51 -12.29 -21.64
CA ARG A 173 -4.12 -12.33 -20.24
C ARG A 173 -4.29 -10.97 -19.61
N ALA A 174 -4.99 -10.92 -18.48
CA ALA A 174 -5.10 -9.73 -17.66
C ALA A 174 -4.85 -10.09 -16.21
N THR A 175 -4.05 -9.28 -15.53
CA THR A 175 -4.02 -9.26 -14.08
C THR A 175 -5.40 -8.85 -13.57
N ALA A 176 -6.01 -9.68 -12.72
CA ALA A 176 -7.26 -9.36 -12.07
C ALA A 176 -7.03 -8.16 -11.13
N HIS A 177 -7.39 -6.96 -11.59
CA HIS A 177 -7.38 -5.75 -10.79
C HIS A 177 -8.80 -5.20 -10.64
N PRO A 178 -9.71 -5.91 -9.94
CA PRO A 178 -10.89 -5.21 -9.49
C PRO A 178 -10.41 -4.14 -8.50
N VAL A 179 -10.76 -2.89 -8.78
CA VAL A 179 -10.44 -1.71 -7.95
C VAL A 179 -10.89 -1.90 -6.48
N THR A 180 -11.75 -2.89 -6.23
CA THR A 180 -12.20 -3.35 -4.92
C THR A 180 -11.12 -4.09 -4.09
N GLN A 181 -9.96 -4.46 -4.65
CA GLN A 181 -8.90 -5.23 -3.98
C GLN A 181 -7.54 -4.51 -3.89
N ILE A 182 -7.53 -3.16 -3.92
CA ILE A 182 -6.29 -2.35 -3.82
C ILE A 182 -5.44 -2.77 -2.62
N VAL A 183 -6.08 -3.00 -1.47
CA VAL A 183 -5.40 -3.29 -0.20
C VAL A 183 -4.77 -4.68 -0.23
N ASP A 184 -5.51 -5.70 -0.67
CA ASP A 184 -4.99 -7.07 -0.77
C ASP A 184 -3.80 -7.13 -1.72
N ARG A 185 -3.88 -6.41 -2.84
CA ARG A 185 -2.76 -6.28 -3.77
C ARG A 185 -1.55 -5.61 -3.13
N ALA A 186 -1.74 -4.47 -2.45
CA ALA A 186 -0.67 -3.75 -1.77
C ALA A 186 0.00 -4.63 -0.69
N LEU A 187 -0.79 -5.34 0.11
CA LEU A 187 -0.30 -6.27 1.12
C LEU A 187 0.53 -7.41 0.49
N ALA A 188 0.06 -7.99 -0.62
CA ALA A 188 0.80 -9.03 -1.33
C ALA A 188 2.11 -8.51 -1.94
N VAL A 189 2.12 -7.31 -2.55
CA VAL A 189 3.36 -6.69 -3.07
C VAL A 189 4.37 -6.45 -1.96
N LEU A 190 3.94 -5.84 -0.85
CA LEU A 190 4.81 -5.55 0.28
C LEU A 190 5.33 -6.83 0.94
N ALA A 191 4.50 -7.86 1.05
CA ALA A 191 4.91 -9.17 1.56
C ALA A 191 5.94 -9.85 0.65
N ALA A 192 5.74 -9.80 -0.68
CA ALA A 192 6.68 -10.35 -1.65
C ALA A 192 8.04 -9.63 -1.57
N ASN A 193 8.02 -8.29 -1.58
CA ASN A 193 9.24 -7.51 -1.44
C ASN A 193 9.96 -7.72 -0.09
N ALA A 194 9.21 -7.95 1.00
CA ALA A 194 9.79 -8.31 2.29
C ALA A 194 10.46 -9.69 2.26
N ALA A 195 9.83 -10.68 1.61
CA ALA A 195 10.42 -12.00 1.43
C ALA A 195 11.70 -11.94 0.57
N ASP A 196 11.68 -11.16 -0.52
CA ASP A 196 12.84 -10.93 -1.37
C ASP A 196 13.99 -10.26 -0.59
N LEU A 197 13.68 -9.28 0.27
CA LEU A 197 14.67 -8.63 1.14
C LEU A 197 15.29 -9.62 2.14
N LEU A 198 14.47 -10.46 2.77
CA LEU A 198 14.90 -11.40 3.81
C LEU A 198 15.67 -12.61 3.26
N THR A 199 15.47 -12.95 1.99
CA THR A 199 16.06 -14.15 1.36
C THR A 199 17.07 -13.84 0.26
N GLY A 200 17.11 -12.60 -0.21
CA GLY A 200 18.00 -12.14 -1.28
C GLY A 200 19.44 -11.90 -0.83
N SER A 201 20.27 -11.46 -1.78
CA SER A 201 21.70 -11.18 -1.55
C SER A 201 21.95 -10.14 -0.45
N ASP A 202 21.02 -9.20 -0.30
CA ASP A 202 21.15 -8.07 0.62
C ASP A 202 20.71 -8.41 2.05
N ALA A 203 20.19 -9.63 2.28
CA ALA A 203 19.70 -10.05 3.59
C ALA A 203 20.77 -9.88 4.69
N GLY A 204 22.03 -10.26 4.42
CA GLY A 204 23.14 -10.09 5.37
C GLY A 204 23.52 -8.63 5.68
N CYS A 205 23.05 -7.69 4.84
CA CYS A 205 23.29 -6.27 5.00
C CYS A 205 22.25 -5.56 5.88
N ILE A 206 21.12 -6.20 6.20
CA ILE A 206 20.07 -5.63 7.05
C ILE A 206 20.61 -5.36 8.46
N ALA A 207 20.36 -4.16 8.99
CA ALA A 207 20.73 -3.77 10.35
C ALA A 207 19.68 -2.84 10.98
N ALA A 208 19.58 -2.88 12.30
CA ALA A 208 18.88 -1.84 13.07
C ALA A 208 19.75 -0.58 13.21
N CYS A 209 19.12 0.59 13.23
CA CYS A 209 19.82 1.86 13.46
C CYS A 209 20.39 1.92 14.89
N GLY A 210 21.70 2.15 15.04
CA GLY A 210 22.38 2.19 16.33
C GLY A 210 22.20 3.49 17.13
N ALA A 211 21.17 4.30 16.84
CA ALA A 211 20.99 5.62 17.45
C ALA A 211 19.71 5.69 18.28
N THR A 212 19.79 5.48 19.60
CA THR A 212 18.64 5.63 20.51
C THR A 212 17.96 7.01 20.38
N PRO A 213 16.62 7.11 20.37
CA PRO A 213 15.61 6.04 20.44
C PRO A 213 15.15 5.50 19.07
N CYS A 214 15.93 5.66 18.00
CA CYS A 214 15.53 5.27 16.65
C CYS A 214 15.25 3.76 16.57
N ASN A 215 14.13 3.43 15.94
CA ASN A 215 13.62 2.08 15.73
C ASN A 215 13.65 1.66 14.25
N ARG A 216 14.36 2.40 13.38
CA ARG A 216 14.41 2.14 11.93
C ARG A 216 15.45 1.08 11.58
N TYR A 217 15.19 0.35 10.51
CA TYR A 217 16.12 -0.57 9.85
C TYR A 217 16.78 0.10 8.65
N LEU A 218 17.94 -0.42 8.22
CA LEU A 218 18.69 0.04 7.05
C LEU A 218 19.43 -1.13 6.41
N LEU A 219 19.79 -0.98 5.13
CA LEU A 219 20.84 -1.76 4.48
C LEU A 219 22.21 -1.12 4.74
N ARG A 220 23.15 -1.90 5.25
CA ARG A 220 24.55 -1.50 5.42
C ARG A 220 25.24 -1.52 4.05
N THR A 221 25.25 -0.36 3.40
CA THR A 221 26.00 -0.16 2.14
C THR A 221 27.52 -0.28 2.33
N HIS A 222 28.02 -0.17 3.56
CA HIS A 222 29.41 -0.42 3.94
C HIS A 222 29.53 -0.69 5.45
N ALA A 223 30.62 -1.33 5.87
CA ALA A 223 30.82 -1.78 7.26
C ALA A 223 30.73 -0.66 8.32
N ARG A 224 31.02 0.59 7.96
CA ARG A 224 30.95 1.75 8.87
C ARG A 224 29.55 2.36 8.99
N ARG A 225 28.56 1.91 8.22
CA ARG A 225 27.20 2.45 8.25
C ARG A 225 26.42 1.87 9.43
N HIS A 226 26.33 2.64 10.52
CA HIS A 226 25.61 2.24 11.73
C HIS A 226 24.28 2.97 11.93
N TRP A 227 23.98 3.98 11.09
CA TRP A 227 22.84 4.86 11.29
C TRP A 227 22.04 5.04 10.00
N CYS A 228 20.71 5.08 10.15
CA CYS A 228 19.79 5.26 9.02
C CYS A 228 19.89 6.66 8.39
N SER A 229 20.40 7.67 9.10
CA SER A 229 20.51 9.05 8.60
C SER A 229 21.66 9.80 9.27
N THR A 230 22.11 10.89 8.64
CA THR A 230 23.08 11.84 9.21
C THR A 230 22.59 12.39 10.55
N ARG A 231 21.31 12.75 10.66
CA ARG A 231 20.68 13.23 11.90
C ARG A 231 20.80 12.23 13.06
N CYS A 232 20.65 10.93 12.79
CA CYS A 232 20.85 9.89 13.80
C CYS A 232 22.33 9.78 14.23
N GLY A 233 23.27 9.89 13.28
CA GLY A 233 24.70 9.88 13.57
C GLY A 233 25.15 11.07 14.40
N ASP A 234 24.72 12.27 14.04
CA ASP A 234 25.07 13.50 14.76
C ASP A 234 24.50 13.52 16.17
N ARG A 235 23.27 13.00 16.35
CA ARG A 235 22.69 12.81 17.69
C ARG A 235 23.57 11.93 18.59
N VAL A 236 24.04 10.79 18.09
CA VAL A 236 24.91 9.88 18.86
C VAL A 236 26.26 10.55 19.18
N ARG A 237 26.85 11.26 18.21
CA ARG A 237 28.12 11.98 18.43
C ARG A 237 27.97 13.09 19.47
N ALA A 238 26.90 13.87 19.40
CA ALA A 238 26.60 14.94 20.36
C ALA A 238 26.39 14.37 21.78
N ALA A 239 25.61 13.29 21.93
CA ALA A 239 25.41 12.64 23.22
C ALA A 239 26.74 12.15 23.83
N ARG A 240 27.62 11.56 23.03
CA ARG A 240 28.96 11.14 23.48
C ARG A 240 29.83 12.32 23.90
N ALA A 241 29.80 13.43 23.16
CA ALA A 241 30.55 14.63 23.50
C ALA A 241 30.06 15.26 24.82
N TYR A 242 28.74 15.34 25.01
CA TYR A 242 28.13 15.83 26.26
C TYR A 242 28.53 14.95 27.46
N ALA A 243 28.40 13.62 27.34
CA ALA A 243 28.78 12.69 28.40
C ALA A 243 30.26 12.77 28.81
N ARG A 244 31.17 13.08 27.88
CA ARG A 244 32.59 13.30 28.21
C ARG A 244 32.81 14.60 28.99
N ARG A 245 32.13 15.68 28.60
CA ARG A 245 32.23 16.97 29.28
C ARG A 245 31.69 16.88 30.71
N THR A 246 30.51 16.29 30.89
CA THR A 246 29.90 16.17 32.23
C THR A 246 30.67 15.26 33.18
N ARG A 247 31.40 14.26 32.66
CA ARG A 247 32.33 13.45 33.47
C ARG A 247 33.56 14.25 33.88
N SER A 248 34.16 15.00 32.96
CA SER A 248 35.33 15.85 33.23
C SER A 248 35.08 17.03 34.17
N THR A 249 33.81 17.40 34.41
CA THR A 249 33.44 18.46 35.37
C THR A 249 33.13 17.91 36.77
N LYS A 250 33.03 16.58 36.92
CA LYS A 250 32.70 15.92 38.18
C LYS A 250 33.94 15.34 38.89
N ASP A 251 35.04 15.19 38.18
CA ASP A 251 36.39 14.90 38.70
C ASP A 251 37.16 16.21 38.92
#